data_AF-A0A1H0VN88-F1
#
_entry.id   AF-A0A1H0VN88-F1
#
_cell.length_a   1.000
_cell.length_b   1.000
_cell.length_c   1.000
_cell.angle_alpha   90.00
_cell.angle_beta   90.00
_cell.angle_gamma   90.00
#
_symmetry.space_group_name_H-M   'P 1'
#
loop_
_entity.id
_entity.type
_entity.pdbx_description
1 polymer ?
#
loop_
_entity_poly.entity_id
_entity_poly.type
_entity_poly.pdbx_seq_one_letter_code
_entity_poly.pdbx_strand_id
1 'polypeptide(L)'
;MSRVACQALAERAAQISAAGGFAADGRAPVPSPCIGVCRMDAGGHHCEGCFRTLDEIRAWSAAAPARQRAIWAALLQRAGLAPAGPRDGAAGRIPAKNQGTAP
;
A
#
# COMPACT_ATOMS: atom_id res chain seq x y z
N MET A 1 -10.39 -14.12 2.82
CA MET A 1 -9.94 -12.83 2.25
C MET A 1 -10.03 -12.89 0.73
N SER A 2 -10.56 -11.85 0.09
CA SER A 2 -10.74 -11.83 -1.37
C SER A 2 -9.39 -11.73 -2.08
N ARG A 3 -9.08 -12.69 -2.96
CA ARG A 3 -7.85 -12.68 -3.76
C ARG A 3 -7.72 -11.40 -4.61
N VAL A 4 -8.85 -10.90 -5.11
CA VAL A 4 -8.92 -9.66 -5.89
C VAL A 4 -8.49 -8.46 -5.04
N ALA A 5 -8.92 -8.40 -3.77
CA ALA A 5 -8.54 -7.31 -2.87
C ALA A 5 -7.05 -7.37 -2.49
N CYS A 6 -6.51 -8.56 -2.22
CA CYS A 6 -5.08 -8.73 -1.97
C CYS A 6 -4.23 -8.31 -3.18
N GLN A 7 -4.66 -8.66 -4.40
CA GLN A 7 -3.99 -8.25 -5.64
C GLN A 7 -4.02 -6.72 -5.82
N ALA A 8 -5.19 -6.10 -5.65
CA ALA A 8 -5.33 -4.65 -5.77
C ALA A 8 -4.48 -3.89 -4.73
N LEU A 9 -4.39 -4.41 -3.50
CA LEU A 9 -3.53 -3.84 -2.46
C LEU A 9 -2.05 -3.97 -2.85
N ALA A 10 -1.63 -5.12 -3.39
CA ALA A 10 -0.26 -5.34 -3.85
C ALA A 10 0.13 -4.40 -5.00
N GLU A 11 -0.74 -4.27 -6.00
CA GLU A 11 -0.56 -3.35 -7.14
C GLU A 11 -0.45 -1.90 -6.66
N ARG A 12 -1.32 -1.49 -5.72
CA ARG A 12 -1.27 -0.15 -5.14
C ARG A 12 0.03 0.08 -4.36
N ALA A 13 0.46 -0.88 -3.55
CA ALA A 13 1.73 -0.80 -2.83
C ALA A 13 2.93 -0.67 -3.80
N ALA A 14 2.92 -1.40 -4.91
CA ALA A 14 3.96 -1.32 -5.94
C ALA A 14 4.03 0.07 -6.59
N GLN A 15 2.88 0.66 -6.95
CA GLN A 15 2.80 2.02 -7.50
C GLN A 15 3.39 3.05 -6.54
N ILE A 16 3.05 2.94 -5.25
CA ILE A 16 3.52 3.87 -4.22
C ILE A 16 5.02 3.74 -3.98
N SER A 17 5.51 2.49 -3.98
CA SER A 17 6.93 2.21 -3.87
C SER A 17 7.71 2.82 -5.03
N ALA A 18 7.19 2.69 -6.27
CA ALA A 18 7.80 3.29 -7.45
C ALA A 18 7.82 4.83 -7.38
N ALA A 19 6.83 5.45 -6.73
CA ALA A 19 6.78 6.89 -6.49
C ALA A 19 7.60 7.36 -5.27
N GLY A 20 8.28 6.45 -4.56
CA GLY A 20 9.05 6.78 -3.36
C GLY A 20 8.21 7.02 -2.11
N GLY A 21 6.90 6.70 -2.11
CA GLY A 21 6.00 6.98 -1.00
C GLY A 21 6.28 6.21 0.30
N PHE A 22 7.21 5.25 0.27
CA PHE A 22 7.70 4.55 1.47
C PHE A 22 9.13 4.92 1.87
N ALA A 23 9.74 5.90 1.21
CA ALA A 23 11.09 6.35 1.53
C ALA A 23 11.18 6.88 2.98
N ALA A 24 12.29 6.57 3.64
CA ALA A 24 12.55 6.97 5.03
C ALA A 24 12.79 8.48 5.19
N ASP A 25 13.22 9.15 4.11
CA ASP A 25 13.52 10.58 4.06
C ASP A 25 12.25 11.47 4.16
N GLY A 26 11.05 10.87 4.11
CA GLY A 26 9.79 11.57 4.29
C GLY A 26 9.48 12.63 3.22
N ARG A 27 10.21 12.60 2.09
CA ARG A 27 10.12 13.63 1.05
C ARG A 27 8.90 13.46 0.15
N ALA A 28 8.41 12.24 0.02
CA ALA A 28 7.20 11.93 -0.74
C ALA A 28 6.00 11.65 0.21
N PRO A 29 4.81 12.16 -0.11
CA PRO A 29 3.60 11.83 0.64
C PRO A 29 3.29 10.33 0.51
N VAL A 30 2.80 9.71 1.59
CA VAL A 30 2.34 8.32 1.59
C VAL A 30 0.86 8.33 1.19
N PRO A 31 0.48 7.93 -0.03
CA PRO A 31 -0.92 7.98 -0.45
C PRO A 31 -1.73 6.84 0.18
N SER A 32 -3.05 7.02 0.18
CA SER A 32 -4.00 6.10 0.81
C SER A 32 -4.02 4.73 0.11
N PRO A 33 -4.14 3.61 0.87
CA PRO A 33 -4.35 2.25 0.37
C PRO A 33 -5.77 2.00 -0.16
N CYS A 34 -6.65 3.01 -0.15
CA CYS A 34 -8.03 2.84 -0.60
C CYS A 34 -8.11 2.52 -2.10
N ILE A 35 -8.85 1.46 -2.44
CA ILE A 35 -9.16 1.05 -3.82
C ILE A 35 -10.57 1.44 -4.25
N GLY A 36 -11.23 2.34 -3.53
CA GLY A 36 -12.62 2.75 -3.79
C GLY A 36 -13.70 1.78 -3.28
N VAL A 37 -13.29 0.69 -2.64
CA VAL A 37 -14.21 -0.26 -1.97
C VAL A 37 -14.20 0.01 -0.47
N CYS A 38 -15.34 0.49 0.05
CA CYS A 38 -15.57 0.67 1.48
C CYS A 38 -16.64 -0.32 1.94
N ARG A 39 -16.20 -1.52 2.33
CA ARG A 39 -17.05 -2.58 2.87
C ARG A 39 -16.31 -3.22 4.01
N MET A 40 -16.92 -3.30 5.19
CA MET A 40 -16.32 -3.99 6.33
C MET A 40 -16.54 -5.49 6.19
N ASP A 41 -15.58 -6.29 6.69
CA ASP A 41 -15.75 -7.72 6.81
C ASP A 41 -16.95 -8.06 7.71
N ALA A 42 -17.40 -9.31 7.67
CA ALA A 42 -18.53 -9.77 8.48
C ALA A 42 -18.32 -9.59 10.00
N GLY A 43 -17.07 -9.48 10.46
CA GLY A 43 -16.72 -9.22 11.85
C GLY A 43 -16.63 -7.72 12.20
N GLY A 44 -16.71 -6.82 11.22
CA GLY A 44 -16.50 -5.39 11.41
C GLY A 44 -15.06 -4.99 11.75
N HIS A 45 -14.09 -5.90 11.61
CA HIS A 45 -12.73 -5.67 12.07
C HIS A 45 -11.90 -4.90 11.03
N HIS A 46 -12.04 -5.27 9.75
CA HIS A 46 -11.26 -4.67 8.67
C HIS A 46 -12.12 -4.40 7.44
N CYS A 47 -11.73 -3.40 6.65
CA CYS A 47 -12.28 -3.16 5.33
C CYS A 47 -11.83 -4.24 4.34
N GLU A 48 -12.74 -4.87 3.62
CA GLU A 48 -12.45 -5.94 2.66
C GLU A 48 -11.63 -5.48 1.45
N GLY A 49 -11.62 -4.17 1.15
CA GLY A 49 -10.87 -3.61 0.04
C GLY A 49 -9.46 -3.15 0.40
N CYS A 50 -9.32 -2.38 1.48
CA CYS A 50 -8.04 -1.79 1.89
C CYS A 50 -7.44 -2.38 3.17
N PHE A 51 -8.12 -3.35 3.80
CA PHE A 51 -7.69 -4.08 5.00
C PHE A 51 -7.44 -3.22 6.25
N ARG A 52 -7.80 -1.94 6.20
CA ARG A 52 -7.71 -1.02 7.34
C ARG A 52 -8.85 -1.26 8.32
N THR A 53 -8.57 -1.02 9.60
CA THR A 53 -9.60 -0.90 10.63
C THR A 53 -10.33 0.44 10.51
N LEU A 54 -11.49 0.56 11.15
CA LEU A 54 -12.26 1.81 11.14
C LEU A 54 -11.47 2.98 11.74
N ASP A 55 -10.67 2.72 12.79
CA ASP A 55 -9.83 3.73 13.42
C ASP A 55 -8.68 4.18 12.51
N GLU A 56 -8.06 3.24 11.78
CA GLU A 56 -7.03 3.55 10.78
C GLU A 56 -7.60 4.36 9.61
N ILE A 57 -8.87 4.12 9.23
CA ILE A 57 -9.56 4.91 8.20
C ILE A 57 -9.80 6.35 8.69
N ARG A 58 -10.33 6.51 9.91
CA ARG A 58 -10.62 7.82 10.51
C ARG A 58 -9.36 8.65 10.77
N ALA A 59 -8.30 8.01 11.25
CA ALA A 59 -7.07 8.69 11.64
C ALA A 59 -6.16 9.04 10.45
N TRP A 60 -6.43 8.54 9.23
CA TRP A 60 -5.49 8.58 8.11
C TRP A 60 -5.02 9.99 7.71
N SER A 61 -5.95 10.93 7.55
CA SER A 61 -5.64 12.30 7.11
C SER A 61 -4.84 13.10 8.14
N ALA A 62 -4.98 12.76 9.43
CA ALA A 62 -4.26 13.37 10.53
C ALA A 62 -2.98 12.59 10.92
N ALA A 63 -2.77 11.40 10.37
CA ALA A 63 -1.64 10.56 10.69
C ALA A 63 -0.34 11.12 10.10
N ALA A 64 0.71 11.20 10.92
CA ALA A 64 2.05 11.54 10.45
C ALA A 64 2.55 10.49 9.42
N PRO A 65 3.46 10.86 8.51
CA PRO A 65 3.99 9.94 7.48
C PRO A 65 4.55 8.63 8.06
N ALA A 66 5.18 8.68 9.24
CA ALA A 66 5.66 7.48 9.93
C ALA A 66 4.51 6.53 10.31
N ARG A 67 3.39 7.07 10.79
CA ARG A 67 2.19 6.29 11.14
C ARG A 67 1.51 5.75 9.89
N GLN A 68 1.45 6.53 8.82
CA GLN A 68 0.90 6.07 7.52
C GLN A 68 1.69 4.87 6.96
N ARG A 69 3.02 4.90 7.05
CA ARG A 69 3.88 3.75 6.67
C ARG A 69 3.68 2.54 7.57
N ALA A 70 3.55 2.76 8.88
CA ALA A 70 3.27 1.68 9.82
C ALA A 70 1.92 1.00 9.53
N ILE A 71 0.90 1.79 9.20
CA ILE A 71 -0.40 1.26 8.74
C ILE A 71 -0.18 0.42 7.49
N TRP A 72 0.48 0.93 6.45
CA TRP A 72 0.79 0.17 5.24
C TRP A 72 1.51 -1.16 5.50
N ALA A 73 2.50 -1.18 6.38
CA ALA A 73 3.20 -2.40 6.76
C ALA A 73 2.24 -3.41 7.40
N ALA A 74 1.37 -2.97 8.31
CA ALA A 74 0.36 -3.82 8.92
C ALA A 74 -0.63 -4.38 7.89
N LEU A 75 -1.07 -3.57 6.91
CA LEU A 75 -1.98 -4.02 5.84
C LEU A 75 -1.37 -5.12 4.98
N LEU A 76 -0.11 -4.94 4.57
CA LEU A 76 0.60 -5.93 3.77
C LEU A 76 0.79 -7.22 4.55
N GLN A 77 1.14 -7.15 5.84
CA GLN A 77 1.22 -8.34 6.70
C GLN A 77 -0.13 -9.06 6.83
N ARG A 78 -1.23 -8.33 7.05
CA ARG A 78 -2.59 -8.92 7.08
C ARG A 78 -2.95 -9.59 5.76
N ALA A 79 -2.50 -9.03 4.63
CA ALA A 79 -2.70 -9.59 3.30
C ALA A 79 -1.73 -10.73 2.92
N GLY A 80 -0.77 -11.08 3.79
CA GLY A 80 0.26 -12.08 3.50
C GLY A 80 1.33 -11.62 2.51
N LEU A 81 1.47 -10.31 2.33
CA LEU A 81 2.43 -9.67 1.42
C LEU A 81 3.67 -9.20 2.20
N ALA A 82 4.81 -9.19 1.51
CA ALA A 82 6.03 -8.62 2.08
C ALA A 82 5.80 -7.13 2.45
N PRO A 83 6.29 -6.67 3.61
CA PRO A 83 6.09 -5.29 4.03
C PRO A 83 6.83 -4.35 3.06
N ALA A 84 6.16 -3.25 2.68
CA ALA A 84 6.75 -2.16 1.91
C ALA A 84 7.64 -1.27 2.78
N GLY A 85 8.47 -1.89 3.62
CA GLY A 85 9.44 -1.19 4.45
C GLY A 85 10.47 -0.46 3.59
N PRO A 86 11.17 0.54 4.17
CA PRO A 86 12.25 1.22 3.47
C PRO A 86 13.26 0.17 3.01
N ARG A 87 13.42 0.05 1.69
CA ARG A 87 14.49 -0.78 1.11
C ARG A 87 15.77 0.02 1.26
N ASP A 88 16.37 -0.02 2.43
CA ASP A 88 17.71 0.53 2.62
C ASP A 88 18.67 -0.26 1.73
N GLY A 89 19.11 0.35 0.62
CA GLY A 89 20.33 -0.05 -0.07
C GLY A 89 20.30 -1.24 -1.04
N ALA A 90 19.17 -1.58 -1.69
CA ALA A 90 19.20 -2.44 -2.87
C ALA A 90 19.10 -1.62 -4.17
N ALA A 91 20.13 -0.82 -4.44
CA ALA A 91 20.43 -0.37 -5.79
C ALA A 91 20.79 -1.61 -6.63
N GLY A 92 19.93 -2.00 -7.58
CA GLY A 92 20.24 -3.18 -8.38
C GLY A 92 19.18 -3.65 -9.37
N ARG A 93 18.95 -2.85 -10.42
CA ARG A 93 18.49 -3.28 -11.76
C ARG A 93 16.98 -3.55 -11.95
N ILE A 94 16.27 -2.53 -12.46
CA ILE A 94 15.16 -2.76 -13.40
C ILE A 94 15.70 -2.38 -14.79
N PRO A 95 15.90 -3.32 -15.74
CA PRO A 95 15.95 -2.92 -17.13
C PRO A 95 14.52 -2.61 -17.55
N ALA A 96 14.25 -1.33 -17.79
CA ALA A 96 13.08 -0.88 -18.51
C ALA A 96 12.99 -1.64 -19.84
N LYS A 97 11.94 -2.43 -20.04
CA LYS A 97 11.56 -2.92 -21.37
C LYS A 97 10.13 -2.48 -21.68
N ASN A 98 10.11 -1.32 -22.32
CA ASN A 98 9.36 -0.98 -23.52
C ASN A 98 7.83 -1.08 -23.46
N GLN A 99 7.23 0.09 -23.26
CA GLN A 99 5.87 0.41 -23.64
C GLN A 99 5.74 0.51 -25.18
N GLY A 100 5.04 -0.46 -25.76
CA GLY A 100 4.09 -0.36 -26.87
C GLY A 100 4.51 0.33 -28.16
N THR A 101 4.46 -0.42 -29.27
CA THR A 101 3.81 0.09 -30.48
C THR A 101 3.24 -1.09 -31.27
N ALA A 102 1.91 -1.13 -31.39
CA ALA A 102 1.21 -1.98 -32.35
C ALA A 102 1.19 -1.27 -33.71
N PRO A 103 1.32 -2.00 -34.81
CA PRO A 103 0.60 -1.69 -36.04
C PRO A 103 -0.73 -2.45 -36.11
#